data_AF-A0AAD4ALY9-F1
#
_entry.id   AF-A0AAD4ALY9-F1
#
_cell.length_a   1.000
_cell.length_b   1.000
_cell.length_c   1.000
_cell.angle_alpha   90.00
_cell.angle_beta   90.00
_cell.angle_gamma   90.00
#
_symmetry.space_group_name_H-M   'P 1'
#
loop_
_entity.id
_entity.type
_entity.pdbx_description
1 polymer ?
#
loop_
_entity_poly.entity_id
_entity_poly.type
_entity_poly.pdbx_seq_one_letter_code
_entity_poly.pdbx_strand_id
1 'polypeptide(L)' 'MTQKQLAEKLGVDQASVSNYESGKTEMTCTQLFELFLIFGKDLSNVFDLKDSSIEDVPIEEQEKE' A
#
# COMPACT_ATOMS: atom_id res chain seq x y z
N MET A 1 5.75 12.68 13.09
CA MET A 1 4.41 12.08 13.25
C MET A 1 4.44 11.17 14.47
N THR A 2 3.40 11.17 15.31
CA THR A 2 3.27 10.26 16.46
C THR A 2 2.52 8.99 16.07
N GLN A 3 2.61 7.92 16.89
CA GLN A 3 1.85 6.68 16.66
C GLN A 3 0.33 6.93 16.60
N LYS A 4 -0.19 7.83 17.45
CA LYS A 4 -1.62 8.22 17.43
C LYS A 4 -2.00 8.90 16.11
N GLN A 5 -1.18 9.82 15.63
CA GLN A 5 -1.43 10.51 14.35
C GLN A 5 -1.34 9.55 13.16
N LEU A 6 -0.44 8.57 13.21
CA LEU A 6 -0.35 7.53 12.18
C LEU A 6 -1.58 6.61 12.21
N ALA A 7 -2.01 6.20 13.40
CA ALA A 7 -3.20 5.37 13.59
C ALA A 7 -4.45 6.05 13.01
N GLU A 8 -4.63 7.35 13.29
CA GLU A 8 -5.70 8.16 12.72
C GLU A 8 -5.65 8.21 11.17
N LYS A 9 -4.45 8.26 10.57
CA LYS A 9 -4.30 8.26 9.11
C LYS A 9 -4.52 6.89 8.46
N LEU A 10 -4.20 5.80 9.17
CA LEU A 10 -4.38 4.41 8.72
C LEU A 10 -5.76 3.84 9.06
N GLY A 11 -6.60 4.57 9.80
CA GLY A 11 -7.92 4.07 10.22
C GLY A 11 -7.85 2.91 11.23
N VAL A 12 -6.79 2.84 12.04
CA VAL A 12 -6.58 1.81 13.07
C VAL A 12 -6.45 2.45 14.45
N ASP A 13 -6.41 1.63 15.51
CA ASP A 13 -6.08 2.13 16.84
C ASP A 13 -4.56 2.26 17.05
N GLN A 14 -4.15 3.07 18.03
CA GLN A 14 -2.74 3.31 18.32
C GLN A 14 -2.02 2.05 18.84
N ALA A 15 -2.75 1.11 19.46
CA ALA A 15 -2.19 -0.16 19.92
C ALA A 15 -1.80 -1.07 18.73
N SER A 16 -2.57 -1.04 17.65
CA SER A 16 -2.31 -1.74 16.40
C SER A 16 -1.02 -1.24 15.77
N VAL A 17 -0.82 0.08 15.73
CA VAL A 17 0.46 0.68 15.28
C VAL A 17 1.63 0.21 16.14
N SER A 18 1.48 0.20 17.48
CA SER A 18 2.50 -0.34 18.39
C SER A 18 2.79 -1.83 18.14
N ASN A 19 1.77 -2.63 17.84
CA ASN A 19 1.93 -4.04 17.49
C ASN A 19 2.63 -4.25 16.15
N TYR A 20 2.37 -3.40 15.15
CA TYR A 20 3.07 -3.43 13.87
C TYR A 20 4.56 -3.12 14.04
N GLU A 21 4.88 -2.04 14.76
CA GLU A 21 6.27 -1.63 14.99
C GLU A 21 7.06 -2.65 15.83
N SER A 22 6.38 -3.36 16.73
CA SER A 22 6.99 -4.42 17.54
C SER A 22 6.96 -5.81 16.88
N GLY A 23 6.42 -5.94 15.66
CA GLY A 23 6.34 -7.19 14.91
C GLY A 23 5.38 -8.23 15.52
N LYS A 24 4.49 -7.84 16.42
CA LYS A 24 3.48 -8.73 17.03
C LYS A 24 2.30 -8.98 16.11
N THR A 25 2.08 -8.10 15.15
CA THR A 25 0.99 -8.19 14.18
C THR A 25 1.52 -7.75 12.83
N GLU A 26 1.19 -8.51 11.79
CA GLU A 26 1.50 -8.13 10.41
C GLU A 26 0.44 -7.16 9.88
N MET A 27 0.87 -6.21 9.05
CA MET A 27 -0.05 -5.33 8.33
C MET A 27 -0.61 -6.06 7.11
N THR A 28 -1.86 -5.75 6.77
CA THR A 28 -2.40 -6.14 5.45
C THR A 28 -1.69 -5.38 4.32
N CYS A 29 -1.76 -5.92 3.09
CA CYS A 29 -1.20 -5.22 1.93
C CYS A 29 -1.79 -3.81 1.76
N THR A 30 -3.08 -3.62 2.03
CA THR A 30 -3.74 -2.30 1.98
C THR A 30 -3.12 -1.34 2.99
N GLN A 31 -2.96 -1.76 4.24
CA GLN A 31 -2.35 -0.92 5.28
C GLN A 31 -0.88 -0.61 4.99
N LEU A 32 -0.13 -1.57 4.43
CA LEU A 32 1.25 -1.33 4.01
C LEU A 32 1.31 -0.31 2.87
N PHE A 33 0.38 -0.38 1.91
CA PHE A 33 0.29 0.57 0.81
C PHE A 33 -0.12 1.97 1.31
N GLU A 34 -1.08 2.08 2.22
CA GLU A 34 -1.45 3.35 2.84
C GLU A 34 -0.28 3.96 3.65
N LEU A 35 0.44 3.13 4.42
CA LEU A 35 1.64 3.54 5.14
C LEU A 35 2.68 4.11 4.15
N PHE A 36 2.86 3.43 3.02
CA PHE A 36 3.71 3.89 1.94
C PHE A 36 3.22 5.20 1.32
N LEU A 37 1.92 5.43 1.14
CA LEU A 37 1.40 6.73 0.66
C LEU A 37 1.60 7.86 1.68
N ILE A 38 1.54 7.56 2.98
CA ILE A 38 1.72 8.55 4.06
C ILE A 38 3.17 9.03 4.17
N PHE A 39 4.13 8.11 4.01
CA PHE A 39 5.56 8.37 4.22
C PHE A 39 6.41 8.37 2.96
N GLY A 40 5.88 7.84 1.87
CA GLY A 40 6.58 7.62 0.62
C GLY A 40 7.05 8.93 0.00
N LYS A 41 8.14 8.84 -0.75
CA LYS A 41 8.56 9.91 -1.64
C LYS A 41 7.65 9.95 -2.86
N ASP A 42 7.73 11.05 -3.60
CA ASP A 42 7.14 11.16 -4.93
C ASP A 42 7.46 9.90 -5.75
N LEU A 43 6.40 9.18 -6.12
CA LEU A 43 6.46 7.91 -6.82
C LEU A 43 6.86 8.06 -8.28
N SER A 44 6.91 9.29 -8.79
CA SER A 44 7.34 9.59 -10.16
C SER A 44 8.76 9.07 -10.45
N ASN A 45 9.60 8.86 -9.43
CA ASN A 45 10.95 8.31 -9.57
C ASN A 45 11.07 6.82 -9.16
N VAL A 46 10.03 6.24 -8.52
CA VAL A 46 10.02 4.83 -8.08
C VAL A 46 9.40 3.95 -9.15
N PHE A 47 8.34 4.46 -9.77
CA PHE A 47 7.72 3.88 -10.94
C PHE A 47 8.22 4.67 -12.14
N ASP A 48 9.47 4.42 -12.55
CA ASP A 48 9.81 4.62 -13.96
C ASP A 48 9.08 3.51 -14.74
N LEU A 49 7.74 3.64 -14.80
CA LEU A 49 6.78 2.78 -15.49
C LEU A 49 6.90 3.01 -17.01
N LYS A 50 8.15 3.12 -17.45
CA LYS A 50 8.63 3.36 -18.80
C LYS A 50 9.58 2.26 -19.23
N ASP A 51 9.69 1.17 -18.44
CA ASP A 51 10.17 -0.07 -19.01
C ASP A 51 9.03 -0.71 -19.81
N SER A 52 9.07 -0.42 -21.10
CA SER A 52 8.13 -0.81 -22.15
C SER A 52 8.20 -2.31 -22.46
N SER A 53 8.03 -3.15 -21.44
CA SER A 53 8.03 -4.62 -21.56
C SER A 53 6.79 -5.28 -20.97
N ILE A 54 5.72 -4.53 -20.68
CA ILE A 54 4.40 -5.14 -20.46
C ILE A 54 3.91 -5.57 -21.85
N GLU A 55 4.03 -6.86 -22.16
CA GLU A 55 3.31 -7.46 -23.27
C GLU A 55 1.82 -7.26 -23.01
N ASP A 56 1.11 -6.66 -23.97
CA ASP A 56 -0.35 -6.52 -23.97
C ASP A 56 -0.97 -7.92 -23.83
N VAL A 57 -1.31 -8.33 -22.62
CA VAL A 57 -2.08 -9.56 -22.39
C VAL A 57 -3.51 -9.25 -22.86
N PRO A 58 -4.03 -9.95 -23.88
CA PRO A 58 -5.41 -9.75 -24.33
C PRO A 58 -6.36 -10.07 -23.18
N ILE A 59 -7.19 -9.12 -22.80
CA ILE A 59 -8.30 -9.35 -21.88
C ILE A 59 -9.36 -10.09 -22.70
N GLU A 60 -9.47 -11.41 -22.54
CA GLU A 60 -10.63 -12.16 -23.03
C GLU A 60 -11.86 -11.72 -22.22
N GLU A 61 -12.73 -10.93 -22.85
CA GLU A 61 -14.08 -10.69 -22.37
C GLU A 61 -14.82 -12.03 -22.34
N GLN A 62 -15.03 -12.59 -21.15
CA GLN A 62 -15.98 -13.67 -20.95
C GLN A 62 -17.39 -13.08 -21.09
N GLU A 63 -17.91 -13.08 -22.32
CA GLU A 63 -19.34 -12.96 -22.58
C GLU A 63 -20.07 -14.08 -21.81
N LYS A 64 -20.90 -13.66 -20.87
CA LYS A 64 -21.80 -14.53 -20.13
C LYS A 64 -23.14 -14.50 -20.86
N GLU A 65 -23.39 -15.52 -21.67
CA GLU A 65 -24.74 -15.89 -22.13
C GLU A 65 -25.26 -17.08 -21.31
#